data_AF-A0AAE0M144-F1
#
_entry.id   AF-A0AAE0M144-F1
#
_cell.length_a   1.000
_cell.length_b   1.000
_cell.length_c   1.000
_cell.angle_alpha   90.00
_cell.angle_beta   90.00
_cell.angle_gamma   90.00
#
_symmetry.space_group_name_H-M   'P 1'
#
loop_
_entity.id
_entity.type
_entity.pdbx_description
1 polymer ?
#
loop_
_entity_poly.entity_id
_entity_poly.type
_entity_poly.pdbx_seq_one_letter_code
_entity_poly.pdbx_strand_id
1 'polypeptide(L)'
;MQITNLAVLAFTGSVMAAGYMDVVSDWRNRLGLKQLKLDGTLENNARKTVVEGNGKMVHQLNPGSFAQVLAPGGPNDFTHCFVGGWLCERPDMKGMNGICATEGKGWIHTSTGHADILTSGSYSKIGCANYNGIWGCDLA
;
A
#
# COMPACT_ATOMS: atom_id res chain seq x y z
N MET A 1 25.74 23.40 -41.31
CA MET A 1 24.78 22.29 -41.37
C MET A 1 25.29 21.25 -40.38
N GLN A 2 24.81 21.27 -39.12
CA GLN A 2 23.86 20.27 -38.57
C GLN A 2 24.43 18.84 -38.70
N ILE A 3 24.61 18.01 -37.67
CA ILE A 3 23.82 17.78 -36.44
C ILE A 3 24.72 17.18 -35.34
N THR A 4 24.30 17.47 -34.12
CA THR A 4 24.76 17.16 -32.75
C THR A 4 24.75 15.69 -32.30
N ASN A 5 25.64 15.40 -31.33
CA ASN A 5 25.55 14.51 -30.15
C ASN A 5 24.61 13.28 -30.16
N LEU A 6 25.19 12.12 -29.84
CA LEU A 6 24.48 11.08 -29.10
C LEU A 6 25.37 10.53 -27.98
N ALA A 7 25.30 11.18 -26.80
CA ALA A 7 25.72 10.56 -25.55
C ALA A 7 24.59 9.61 -25.13
N VAL A 8 24.83 8.31 -25.26
CA VAL A 8 23.94 7.28 -24.70
C VAL A 8 24.23 7.21 -23.21
N LEU A 9 23.45 7.95 -22.41
CA LEU A 9 23.29 7.65 -21.00
C LEU A 9 22.58 6.31 -20.88
N ALA A 10 23.33 5.27 -20.53
CA ALA A 10 22.77 4.03 -20.04
C ALA A 10 22.13 4.30 -18.67
N PHE A 11 20.82 4.57 -18.67
CA PHE A 11 20.01 4.55 -17.46
C PHE A 11 19.79 3.08 -17.09
N THR A 12 20.75 2.47 -16.39
CA THR A 12 20.52 1.18 -15.72
C THR A 12 19.70 1.43 -14.46
N GLY A 13 18.44 1.82 -14.65
CA GLY A 13 17.43 1.72 -13.61
C GLY A 13 17.09 0.25 -13.47
N SER A 14 17.56 -0.37 -12.39
CA SER A 14 17.24 -1.77 -12.06
C SER A 14 15.72 -1.88 -11.83
N VAL A 15 15.02 -2.51 -12.76
CA VAL A 15 13.55 -2.70 -12.80
C VAL A 15 13.10 -3.86 -11.89
N MET A 16 13.47 -3.81 -10.60
CA MET A 16 13.16 -4.88 -9.63
C MET A 16 12.63 -4.34 -8.29
N ALA A 17 11.70 -3.37 -8.35
CA ALA A 17 10.84 -3.00 -7.23
C ALA A 17 9.36 -2.86 -7.65
N ALA A 18 8.93 -3.59 -8.69
CA ALA A 18 7.54 -3.61 -9.18
C ALA A 18 6.58 -4.38 -8.23
N GLY A 19 6.67 -4.10 -6.94
CA GLY A 19 5.88 -4.71 -5.87
C GLY A 19 4.77 -3.80 -5.37
N TYR A 20 4.16 -4.16 -4.25
CA TYR A 20 3.08 -3.38 -3.63
C TYR A 20 3.47 -1.91 -3.34
N MET A 21 4.76 -1.61 -3.19
CA MET A 21 5.25 -0.25 -2.96
C MET A 21 4.98 0.71 -4.13
N ASP A 22 4.90 0.23 -5.37
CA ASP A 22 4.54 1.08 -6.50
C ASP A 22 3.11 1.62 -6.36
N VAL A 23 2.19 0.77 -5.88
CA VAL A 23 0.80 1.16 -5.58
C VAL A 23 0.77 2.14 -4.42
N VAL A 24 1.50 1.86 -3.33
CA VAL A 24 1.60 2.78 -2.19
C VAL A 24 2.11 4.15 -2.66
N SER A 25 3.18 4.18 -3.43
CA SER A 25 3.81 5.41 -3.88
C SER A 25 2.97 6.21 -4.86
N ASP A 26 2.32 5.55 -5.84
CA ASP A 26 1.42 6.21 -6.79
C ASP A 26 0.24 6.87 -6.07
N TRP A 27 -0.42 6.14 -5.17
CA TRP A 27 -1.59 6.65 -4.47
C TRP A 27 -1.24 7.75 -3.47
N ARG A 28 -0.12 7.63 -2.74
CA ARG A 28 0.34 8.73 -1.88
C ARG A 28 0.67 9.98 -2.70
N ASN A 29 1.26 9.83 -3.89
CA ASN A 29 1.52 10.95 -4.79
C ASN A 29 0.22 11.61 -5.28
N ARG A 30 -0.77 10.82 -5.72
CA ARG A 30 -2.09 11.31 -6.15
C ARG A 30 -2.82 12.08 -5.05
N LEU A 31 -2.68 11.63 -3.81
CA LEU A 31 -3.26 12.26 -2.63
C LEU A 31 -2.42 13.45 -2.11
N GLY A 32 -1.27 13.74 -2.71
CA GLY A 32 -0.38 14.83 -2.27
C GLY A 32 0.30 14.59 -0.93
N LEU A 33 0.51 13.31 -0.57
CA LEU A 33 1.08 12.88 0.70
C LEU A 33 2.59 12.64 0.59
N LYS A 34 3.32 12.83 1.69
CA LYS A 34 4.74 12.48 1.79
C LYS A 34 4.93 10.98 1.55
N GLN A 35 5.92 10.59 0.76
CA GLN A 35 6.20 9.18 0.48
C GLN A 35 6.60 8.40 1.75
N LEU A 36 6.12 7.15 1.85
CA LEU A 36 6.56 6.20 2.88
C LEU A 36 7.80 5.47 2.39
N LYS A 37 8.68 5.07 3.31
CA LYS A 37 9.82 4.22 3.01
C LYS A 37 9.47 2.76 3.32
N LEU A 38 9.90 1.87 2.44
CA LEU A 38 9.89 0.44 2.72
C LEU A 38 10.75 0.14 3.96
N ASP A 39 10.24 -0.64 4.90
CA ASP A 39 10.96 -1.09 6.09
C ASP A 39 10.82 -2.61 6.26
N GLY A 40 11.93 -3.32 6.19
CA GLY A 40 11.95 -4.79 6.25
C GLY A 40 11.51 -5.37 7.60
N THR A 41 11.62 -4.61 8.70
CA THR A 41 11.06 -5.05 10.00
C THR A 41 9.54 -5.01 9.96
N LEU A 42 8.96 -3.95 9.39
CA LEU A 42 7.50 -3.87 9.22
C LEU A 42 6.97 -4.92 8.24
N GLU A 43 7.72 -5.25 7.17
CA GLU A 43 7.34 -6.36 6.27
C GLU A 43 7.30 -7.70 6.99
N ASN A 44 8.31 -7.97 7.84
CA ASN A 44 8.35 -9.18 8.64
C ASN A 44 7.22 -9.22 9.68
N ASN A 45 6.90 -8.08 10.29
CA ASN A 45 5.76 -7.95 11.21
C ASN A 45 4.44 -8.25 10.50
N ALA A 46 4.20 -7.62 9.35
CA ALA A 46 3.00 -7.85 8.54
C ALA A 46 2.91 -9.32 8.12
N ARG A 47 4.02 -9.91 7.66
CA ARG A 47 4.11 -11.33 7.29
C ARG A 47 3.74 -12.24 8.45
N LYS A 48 4.28 -11.97 9.65
CA LYS A 48 3.96 -12.74 10.86
C LYS A 48 2.46 -12.67 11.14
N THR A 49 1.89 -11.47 11.13
CA THR A 49 0.45 -11.27 11.37
C THR A 49 -0.41 -12.07 10.41
N VAL A 50 -0.16 -11.98 9.09
CA VAL A 50 -0.99 -12.70 8.11
C VAL A 50 -0.79 -14.22 8.14
N VAL A 51 0.42 -14.70 8.48
CA VAL A 51 0.70 -16.13 8.65
C VAL A 51 -0.01 -16.69 9.88
N GLU A 52 0.11 -16.03 11.03
CA GLU A 52 -0.54 -16.47 12.27
C GLU A 52 -2.06 -16.31 12.22
N GLY A 53 -2.56 -15.28 11.53
CA GLY A 53 -3.98 -15.10 11.23
C GLY A 53 -4.56 -16.20 10.35
N ASN A 54 -3.73 -16.86 9.54
CA ASN A 54 -4.05 -18.04 8.73
C ASN A 54 -5.40 -17.93 7.98
N GLY A 55 -5.53 -16.90 7.14
CA GLY A 55 -6.75 -16.64 6.36
C GLY A 55 -7.84 -15.88 7.11
N LYS A 56 -7.55 -15.39 8.33
CA LYS A 56 -8.43 -14.52 9.11
C LYS A 56 -7.77 -13.17 9.34
N MET A 57 -8.58 -12.12 9.39
CA MET A 57 -8.15 -10.76 9.73
C MET A 57 -8.02 -10.60 11.25
N VAL A 58 -6.95 -11.14 11.82
CA VAL A 58 -6.63 -11.02 13.25
C VAL A 58 -5.46 -10.05 13.40
N HIS A 59 -5.72 -8.87 13.96
CA HIS A 59 -4.69 -7.87 14.20
C HIS A 59 -3.65 -8.34 15.22
N GLN A 60 -2.38 -8.02 14.93
CA GLN A 60 -1.26 -8.23 15.85
C GLN A 60 -0.24 -7.10 15.66
N LEU A 61 -0.25 -6.11 16.56
CA LEU A 61 0.75 -5.04 16.57
C LEU A 61 2.06 -5.57 17.19
N ASN A 62 2.98 -5.98 16.32
CA ASN A 62 4.32 -6.44 16.72
C ASN A 62 5.23 -5.24 17.06
N PRO A 63 6.31 -5.46 17.85
CA PRO A 63 7.23 -4.37 18.20
C PRO A 63 7.73 -3.58 17.00
N GLY A 64 7.67 -2.25 17.11
CA GLY A 64 8.04 -1.32 16.03
C GLY A 64 6.89 -0.95 15.09
N SER A 65 5.77 -1.68 15.10
CA SER A 65 4.54 -1.28 14.41
C SER A 65 3.71 -0.33 15.27
N PHE A 66 3.24 0.77 14.68
CA PHE A 66 2.36 1.74 15.35
C PHE A 66 0.94 1.77 14.79
N ALA A 67 0.72 1.20 13.60
CA ALA A 67 -0.59 0.94 13.04
C ALA A 67 -0.55 -0.25 12.10
N GLN A 68 -1.72 -0.85 11.86
CA GLN A 68 -1.85 -2.02 11.00
C GLN A 68 -3.18 -1.98 10.25
N VAL A 69 -3.17 -2.38 8.98
CA VAL A 69 -4.37 -2.55 8.15
C VAL A 69 -4.38 -3.97 7.58
N LEU A 70 -5.56 -4.59 7.49
CA LEU A 70 -5.76 -5.94 6.96
C LEU A 70 -6.91 -5.96 5.96
N ALA A 71 -6.84 -6.82 4.95
CA ALA A 71 -7.92 -7.01 3.98
C ALA A 71 -7.85 -8.40 3.33
N PRO A 72 -9.00 -9.01 2.97
CA PRO A 72 -9.02 -10.17 2.10
C PRO A 72 -8.55 -9.80 0.69
N GLY A 73 -7.73 -10.66 0.09
CA GLY A 73 -7.22 -10.51 -1.27
C GLY A 73 -6.08 -11.49 -1.56
N GLY A 74 -6.03 -11.98 -2.78
CA GLY A 74 -4.95 -12.82 -3.27
C GLY A 74 -3.65 -12.02 -3.49
N PRO A 75 -2.54 -12.70 -3.80
CA PRO A 75 -1.22 -12.06 -3.95
C PRO A 75 -1.15 -11.02 -5.08
N ASN A 76 -2.11 -11.02 -6.02
CA ASN A 76 -2.17 -10.05 -7.11
C ASN A 76 -3.20 -8.93 -6.87
N ASP A 77 -3.92 -8.96 -5.75
CA ASP A 77 -5.06 -8.07 -5.47
C ASP A 77 -4.67 -6.84 -4.65
N PHE A 78 -3.38 -6.51 -4.53
CA PHE A 78 -2.94 -5.45 -3.63
C PHE A 78 -3.59 -4.09 -3.95
N THR A 79 -3.72 -3.71 -5.22
CA THR A 79 -4.43 -2.47 -5.60
C THR A 79 -5.90 -2.50 -5.16
N HIS A 80 -6.56 -3.64 -5.31
CA HIS A 80 -7.96 -3.80 -4.92
C HIS A 80 -8.12 -3.68 -3.39
N CYS A 81 -7.19 -4.25 -2.61
CA CYS A 81 -7.17 -4.07 -1.16
C CYS A 81 -6.81 -2.63 -0.76
N PHE A 82 -5.72 -2.09 -1.30
CA PHE A 82 -5.15 -0.80 -0.91
C PHE A 82 -6.06 0.37 -1.28
N VAL A 83 -6.54 0.39 -2.51
CA VAL A 83 -7.40 1.47 -3.02
C VAL A 83 -8.84 1.17 -2.66
N GLY A 84 -9.34 0.02 -3.13
CA GLY A 84 -10.75 -0.36 -3.03
C GLY A 84 -11.19 -0.67 -1.61
N GLY A 85 -10.41 -1.45 -0.86
CA GLY A 85 -10.73 -1.82 0.52
C GLY A 85 -10.42 -0.73 1.52
N TRP A 86 -9.22 -0.16 1.47
CA TRP A 86 -8.72 0.74 2.51
C TRP A 86 -8.95 2.22 2.22
N LEU A 87 -8.41 2.77 1.13
CA LEU A 87 -8.54 4.21 0.84
C LEU A 87 -9.99 4.62 0.54
N CYS A 88 -10.76 3.76 -0.10
CA CYS A 88 -12.16 4.02 -0.43
C CYS A 88 -13.12 3.98 0.77
N GLU A 89 -12.63 3.74 2.00
CA GLU A 89 -13.37 4.12 3.21
C GLU A 89 -13.61 5.63 3.30
N ARG A 90 -12.75 6.44 2.65
CA ARG A 90 -12.85 7.90 2.57
C ARG A 90 -12.84 8.36 1.10
N PRO A 91 -13.92 8.10 0.34
CA PRO A 91 -13.98 8.42 -1.09
C PRO A 91 -14.01 9.93 -1.38
N ASP A 92 -14.25 10.75 -0.36
CA ASP A 92 -14.30 12.21 -0.36
C ASP A 92 -12.91 12.88 -0.37
N MET A 93 -11.83 12.13 -0.16
CA MET A 93 -10.48 12.67 -0.14
C MET A 93 -10.06 13.25 -1.51
N LYS A 94 -9.38 14.39 -1.48
CA LYS A 94 -8.79 15.00 -2.67
C LYS A 94 -7.82 14.01 -3.33
N GLY A 95 -7.99 13.77 -4.63
CA GLY A 95 -7.17 12.83 -5.40
C GLY A 95 -7.84 11.47 -5.67
N MET A 96 -8.92 11.14 -4.94
CA MET A 96 -9.67 9.90 -5.18
C MET A 96 -10.48 9.96 -6.49
N ASN A 97 -10.94 11.14 -6.91
CA ASN A 97 -11.49 11.42 -8.26
C ASN A 97 -12.46 10.36 -8.82
N GLY A 98 -13.33 9.80 -7.96
CA GLY A 98 -14.33 8.80 -8.35
C GLY A 98 -13.80 7.37 -8.56
N ILE A 99 -12.52 7.09 -8.30
CA ILE A 99 -11.94 5.74 -8.48
C ILE A 99 -12.69 4.66 -7.69
N CYS A 100 -13.27 5.02 -6.55
CA CYS A 100 -14.01 4.11 -5.67
C CYS A 100 -15.27 3.53 -6.32
N ALA A 101 -15.82 4.18 -7.35
CA ALA A 101 -16.91 3.60 -8.13
C ALA A 101 -16.49 2.33 -8.89
N THR A 102 -15.18 2.13 -9.12
CA THR A 102 -14.62 0.95 -9.78
C THR A 102 -13.86 0.07 -8.79
N GLU A 103 -12.84 0.61 -8.13
CA GLU A 103 -11.96 -0.17 -7.23
C GLU A 103 -12.68 -0.60 -5.94
N GLY A 104 -13.66 0.19 -5.47
CA GLY A 104 -14.46 -0.14 -4.29
C GLY A 104 -15.56 -1.19 -4.54
N LYS A 105 -15.76 -1.65 -5.78
CA LYS A 105 -16.78 -2.66 -6.07
C LYS A 105 -16.48 -3.97 -5.33
N GLY A 106 -17.49 -4.51 -4.65
CA GLY A 106 -17.36 -5.74 -3.85
C GLY A 106 -16.90 -5.51 -2.41
N TRP A 107 -16.46 -4.29 -2.07
CA TRP A 107 -16.18 -3.91 -0.70
C TRP A 107 -17.45 -3.41 0.01
N ILE A 108 -17.61 -3.82 1.26
CA ILE A 108 -18.57 -3.23 2.18
C ILE A 108 -17.77 -2.35 3.13
N HIS A 109 -17.78 -1.04 2.89
CA HIS A 109 -17.07 -0.08 3.73
C HIS A 109 -17.84 0.14 5.03
N THR A 110 -17.40 -0.54 6.09
CA THR A 110 -17.60 -0.05 7.45
C THR A 110 -16.39 0.82 7.77
N SER A 111 -16.58 1.97 8.44
CA SER A 111 -15.44 2.83 8.80
C SER A 111 -14.58 2.10 9.83
N THR A 112 -13.50 1.46 9.40
CA THR A 112 -12.54 0.80 10.28
C THR A 112 -11.28 1.63 10.52
N GLY A 113 -11.11 2.72 9.78
CA GLY A 113 -10.04 3.70 9.96
C GLY A 113 -8.80 3.41 9.10
N HIS A 114 -8.90 2.52 8.11
CA HIS A 114 -7.78 2.17 7.25
C HIS A 114 -7.30 3.37 6.43
N ALA A 115 -8.22 4.14 5.86
CA ALA A 115 -7.88 5.35 5.11
C ALA A 115 -7.15 6.38 5.98
N ASP A 116 -7.58 6.56 7.23
CA ASP A 116 -6.97 7.53 8.15
C ASP A 116 -5.54 7.08 8.55
N ILE A 117 -5.32 5.78 8.77
CA ILE A 117 -3.99 5.21 9.00
C ILE A 117 -3.09 5.44 7.77
N LEU A 118 -3.56 5.06 6.58
CA LEU A 118 -2.77 5.09 5.35
C LEU A 118 -2.50 6.51 4.85
N THR A 119 -3.30 7.51 5.25
CA THR A 119 -3.10 8.91 4.87
C THR A 119 -2.45 9.76 5.94
N SER A 120 -2.28 9.23 7.16
CA SER A 120 -1.63 9.92 8.27
C SER A 120 -0.23 10.41 7.90
N GLY A 121 0.07 11.66 8.28
CA GLY A 121 1.40 12.25 8.17
C GLY A 121 2.36 11.83 9.30
N SER A 122 1.85 11.13 10.31
CA SER A 122 2.65 10.71 11.48
C SER A 122 3.55 9.51 11.18
N TYR A 123 3.23 8.72 10.15
CA TYR A 123 4.02 7.57 9.72
C TYR A 123 4.97 7.95 8.58
N SER A 124 6.14 7.34 8.59
CA SER A 124 7.20 7.54 7.58
C SER A 124 7.66 6.24 6.92
N LYS A 125 7.23 5.10 7.46
CA LYS A 125 7.60 3.76 7.03
C LYS A 125 6.39 2.85 6.88
N ILE A 126 6.53 1.85 6.02
CA ILE A 126 5.54 0.80 5.79
C ILE A 126 6.23 -0.50 5.42
N GLY A 127 5.60 -1.62 5.77
CA GLY A 127 5.91 -2.92 5.19
C GLY A 127 4.64 -3.74 5.07
N CYS A 128 4.48 -4.45 3.96
CA CYS A 128 3.29 -5.24 3.67
C CYS A 128 3.63 -6.68 3.30
N ALA A 129 2.68 -7.58 3.52
CA ALA A 129 2.79 -8.97 3.12
C ALA A 129 1.41 -9.58 2.81
N ASN A 130 1.41 -10.64 2.00
CA ASN A 130 0.23 -11.47 1.75
C ASN A 130 0.47 -12.91 2.22
N TYR A 131 -0.52 -13.51 2.85
CA TYR A 131 -0.56 -14.95 3.11
C TYR A 131 -2.00 -15.45 3.23
N ASN A 132 -2.28 -16.62 2.65
CA ASN A 132 -3.57 -17.31 2.71
C ASN A 132 -4.78 -16.38 2.43
N GLY A 133 -4.67 -15.56 1.39
CA GLY A 133 -5.75 -14.67 0.96
C GLY A 133 -5.96 -13.43 1.84
N ILE A 134 -5.00 -13.07 2.70
CA ILE A 134 -5.02 -11.83 3.48
C ILE A 134 -3.80 -10.99 3.15
N TRP A 135 -4.04 -9.73 2.76
CA TRP A 135 -3.04 -8.67 2.77
C TRP A 135 -3.00 -7.99 4.13
N GLY A 136 -1.79 -7.68 4.60
CA GLY A 136 -1.58 -6.84 5.76
C GLY A 136 -0.44 -5.87 5.54
N CYS A 137 -0.56 -4.66 6.11
CA CYS A 137 0.50 -3.67 6.16
C CYS A 137 0.65 -3.13 7.58
N ASP A 138 1.89 -3.00 8.01
CA ASP A 138 2.28 -2.33 9.25
C ASP A 138 2.95 -0.99 8.95
N LEU A 139 2.65 0.04 9.76
CA LEU A 139 3.16 1.40 9.59
C LEU A 139 3.89 1.89 10.84
N ALA A 140 4.90 2.73 10.64
CA ALA A 140 5.65 3.40 11.71
C ALA A 140 6.10 4.83 11.35
#